data_AF-A0A226ESR9-F1
#
_entry.id   AF-A0A226ESR9-F1
#
_cell.length_a   1.000
_cell.length_b   1.000
_cell.length_c   1.000
_cell.angle_alpha   90.00
_cell.angle_beta   90.00
_cell.angle_gamma   90.00
#
_symmetry.space_group_name_H-M   'P 1'
#
loop_
_entity.id
_entity.type
_entity.pdbx_description
1 polymer ?
#
loop_
_entity_poly.entity_id
_entity_poly.type
_entity_poly.pdbx_seq_one_letter_code
_entity_poly.pdbx_strand_id
1 'polypeptide(L)'
;MEKVCKMNGELENLAQLFKCSVCSHVLTKPSQLQCRHVFCSDCVKTILRSEKADAKCPLCRSKLTRRAVRMRDDIVQLSLAVQYFSDTLREEIRGLRDTGIITESAKVSVEKEEEAEENDENQVIPATPNQKSADPSESCSKSTFASPLPSQFNLSMALESQNNDENIENASSKKKYVICPSRLRRHELAKIVDLSAVCDGTRMEQEYSEDATHLVVKLENNQVPYTLKYFFAIADKKWVVLFDWILECARQGQMVPEEPYECLRFITSPIGGLKARVDHPDKVFDKVNFYFPNELKSSGATLEDCTKLVGKMGGTIVDSPCDISVEDGLIIIGDEIRSKHLYEEVCRSKGWLYVSWTWIIDCLLAYTIVPFTKKHLLRERVVENGTPHLPELSVPAPDP
;
A
#
# COMPACT_ATOMS: atom_id res chain seq x y z
N MET A 1 21.26 12.28 6.93
CA MET A 1 20.55 13.31 7.70
C MET A 1 20.03 14.43 6.81
N GLU A 2 20.91 15.25 6.22
CA GLU A 2 20.52 16.36 5.32
C GLU A 2 19.64 15.91 4.14
N LYS A 3 19.97 14.78 3.52
CA LYS A 3 19.15 14.15 2.46
C LYS A 3 17.74 13.74 2.92
N VAL A 4 17.59 13.28 4.17
CA VAL A 4 16.30 12.84 4.73
C VAL A 4 15.41 14.04 5.05
N CYS A 5 15.98 15.09 5.63
CA CYS A 5 15.27 16.34 5.90
C CYS A 5 14.86 17.05 4.60
N LYS A 6 15.75 17.07 3.59
CA LYS A 6 15.45 17.61 2.25
C LYS A 6 14.31 16.85 1.57
N MET A 7 14.37 15.51 1.58
CA MET A 7 13.33 14.66 1.03
C MET A 7 11.98 14.82 1.76
N ASN A 8 11.97 15.01 3.09
CA ASN A 8 10.75 15.32 3.82
C ASN A 8 10.14 16.67 3.38
N GLY A 9 10.96 17.70 3.20
CA GLY A 9 10.50 19.00 2.70
C GLY A 9 9.94 18.94 1.28
N GLU A 10 10.61 18.23 0.37
CA GLU A 10 10.14 18.02 -1.01
C GLU A 10 8.82 17.25 -1.04
N LEU A 11 8.68 16.23 -0.19
CA LEU A 11 7.48 15.42 -0.11
C LEU A 11 6.31 16.16 0.54
N GLU A 12 6.55 17.01 1.55
CA GLU A 12 5.54 17.90 2.13
C GLU A 12 5.02 18.90 1.10
N ASN A 13 5.90 19.45 0.25
CA ASN A 13 5.51 20.32 -0.87
C ASN A 13 4.65 19.56 -1.89
N LEU A 14 5.02 18.32 -2.23
CA LEU A 14 4.22 17.46 -3.10
C LEU A 14 2.86 17.11 -2.48
N ALA A 15 2.80 16.87 -1.17
CA ALA A 15 1.56 16.58 -0.44
C ALA A 15 0.57 17.74 -0.46
N GLN A 16 1.05 18.99 -0.54
CA GLN A 16 0.18 20.16 -0.69
C GLN A 16 -0.62 20.13 -2.00
N LEU A 17 -0.08 19.55 -3.07
CA LEU A 17 -0.77 19.42 -4.37
C LEU A 17 -1.97 18.47 -4.31
N PHE A 18 -2.05 17.62 -3.27
CA PHE A 18 -3.12 16.65 -3.07
C PHE A 18 -4.06 17.00 -1.92
N LYS A 19 -4.06 18.26 -1.45
CA LYS A 19 -5.01 18.73 -0.44
C LYS A 19 -6.32 19.19 -1.07
N CYS A 20 -7.43 18.74 -0.50
CA CYS A 20 -8.75 19.21 -0.84
C CYS A 20 -8.93 20.64 -0.31
N SER A 21 -9.21 21.61 -1.18
CA SER A 21 -9.42 23.00 -0.75
C SER A 21 -10.73 23.24 0.03
N VAL A 22 -11.60 22.23 0.15
CA VAL A 22 -12.84 22.33 0.93
C VAL A 22 -12.63 21.90 2.37
N CYS A 23 -12.01 20.74 2.60
CA CYS A 23 -11.77 20.24 3.96
C CYS A 23 -10.34 20.47 4.45
N SER A 24 -9.42 20.94 3.61
CA SER A 24 -7.98 21.11 3.90
C SER A 24 -7.23 19.83 4.26
N HIS A 25 -7.88 18.66 4.14
CA HIS A 25 -7.25 17.35 4.29
C HIS A 25 -6.77 16.83 2.93
N VAL A 26 -5.89 15.83 2.94
CA VAL A 26 -5.52 15.10 1.72
C VAL A 26 -6.76 14.45 1.09
N LEU A 27 -6.77 14.41 -0.24
CA LEU A 27 -7.91 13.97 -1.04
C LEU A 27 -8.32 12.51 -0.73
N THR A 28 -9.50 12.33 -0.14
CA THR A 28 -10.14 11.03 0.07
C THR A 28 -11.16 10.76 -1.04
N LYS A 29 -10.97 9.69 -1.82
CA LYS A 29 -11.78 9.36 -3.01
C LYS A 29 -11.87 10.58 -3.96
N PRO A 30 -10.74 11.09 -4.50
CA PRO A 30 -10.72 12.27 -5.34
C PRO A 30 -11.72 12.20 -6.50
N SER A 31 -12.51 13.25 -6.60
CA SER A 31 -13.55 13.45 -7.60
C SER A 31 -13.17 14.64 -8.45
N GLN A 32 -12.83 14.38 -9.71
CA GLN A 32 -12.52 15.41 -10.70
C GLN A 32 -13.82 15.97 -11.29
N LEU A 33 -13.94 17.29 -11.28
CA LEU A 33 -15.04 18.00 -11.92
C LEU A 33 -14.76 18.22 -13.42
N GLN A 34 -15.76 18.61 -14.20
CA GLN A 34 -15.57 19.00 -15.61
C GLN A 34 -14.60 20.17 -15.80
N CYS A 35 -14.52 21.09 -14.83
CA CYS A 35 -13.51 22.15 -14.79
C CYS A 35 -12.12 21.66 -14.37
N ARG A 36 -11.91 20.34 -14.25
CA ARG A 36 -10.67 19.63 -13.91
C ARG A 36 -10.15 19.79 -12.48
N HIS A 37 -10.76 20.64 -11.66
CA HIS A 37 -10.49 20.70 -10.22
C HIS A 37 -10.91 19.41 -9.49
N VAL A 38 -10.17 19.06 -8.44
CA VAL A 38 -10.31 17.80 -7.72
C VAL A 38 -10.59 18.05 -6.25
N PHE A 39 -11.56 17.33 -5.69
CA PHE A 39 -11.97 17.43 -4.29
C PHE A 39 -12.30 16.04 -3.73
N CYS A 40 -12.42 15.89 -2.41
CA CYS A 40 -12.91 14.64 -1.83
C CYS A 40 -14.35 14.35 -2.31
N SER A 41 -14.67 13.07 -2.56
CA SER A 41 -16.02 12.67 -3.01
C SER A 41 -17.10 13.20 -2.08
N ASP A 42 -16.88 13.13 -0.77
CA ASP A 42 -17.86 13.57 0.21
C ASP A 42 -17.97 15.10 0.27
N CYS A 43 -16.88 15.84 0.04
CA CYS A 43 -16.92 17.30 -0.12
C CYS A 43 -17.77 17.69 -1.34
N VAL A 44 -17.59 17.03 -2.48
CA VAL A 44 -18.40 17.29 -3.68
C VAL A 44 -19.87 16.95 -3.45
N LYS A 45 -20.18 15.83 -2.78
CA LYS A 45 -21.55 15.47 -2.42
C LYS A 45 -22.20 16.49 -1.50
N THR A 46 -21.46 17.02 -0.53
CA THR A 46 -21.95 18.06 0.39
C THR A 46 -22.32 19.33 -0.38
N ILE A 47 -21.45 19.81 -1.27
CA ILE A 47 -21.72 20.99 -2.12
C ILE A 47 -22.95 20.76 -3.02
N LEU A 48 -23.04 19.60 -3.67
CA LEU A 48 -24.19 19.25 -4.50
C LEU A 48 -25.51 19.14 -3.70
N ARG A 49 -25.44 18.81 -2.41
CA ARG A 49 -26.62 18.74 -1.52
C ARG A 49 -27.04 20.11 -1.00
N SER A 50 -26.08 20.98 -0.65
CA SER A 50 -26.35 22.31 -0.10
C SER A 50 -26.87 23.28 -1.16
N GLU A 51 -26.25 23.30 -2.35
CA GLU A 51 -26.52 24.32 -3.38
C GLU A 51 -27.44 23.82 -4.52
N LYS A 52 -27.79 22.53 -4.52
CA LYS A 52 -28.72 21.87 -5.46
C LYS A 52 -28.45 22.26 -6.93
N ALA A 53 -29.32 23.09 -7.53
CA ALA A 53 -29.27 23.47 -8.95
C ALA A 53 -28.23 24.56 -9.25
N ASP A 54 -27.79 25.29 -8.21
CA ASP A 54 -26.81 26.37 -8.28
C ASP A 54 -25.43 25.98 -7.78
N ALA A 55 -25.19 24.68 -7.57
CA ALA A 55 -23.91 24.17 -7.12
C ALA A 55 -22.77 24.64 -8.04
N LYS A 56 -21.72 25.22 -7.45
CA LYS A 56 -20.55 25.75 -8.18
C LYS A 56 -19.25 25.20 -7.64
N CYS A 57 -18.25 25.07 -8.53
CA CYS A 57 -16.91 24.68 -8.13
C CYS A 57 -16.33 25.71 -7.15
N PRO A 58 -15.80 25.30 -5.99
CA PRO A 58 -15.21 26.22 -5.00
C PRO A 58 -14.02 27.03 -5.52
N LEU A 59 -13.31 26.52 -6.53
CA LEU A 59 -12.10 27.16 -7.06
C LEU A 59 -12.40 28.11 -8.22
N CYS A 60 -13.16 27.66 -9.23
CA CYS A 60 -13.39 28.43 -10.46
C CYS A 60 -14.85 28.83 -10.70
N ARG A 61 -15.76 28.50 -9.78
CA ARG A 61 -17.19 28.82 -9.82
C ARG A 61 -17.96 28.25 -11.02
N SER A 62 -17.35 27.38 -11.83
CA SER A 62 -18.04 26.67 -12.91
C SER A 62 -19.19 25.82 -12.36
N LYS A 63 -20.30 25.75 -13.10
CA LYS A 63 -21.50 25.02 -12.69
C LYS A 63 -21.21 23.53 -12.48
N LEU A 64 -21.60 23.01 -11.33
CA LEU A 64 -21.50 21.61 -10.96
C LEU A 64 -22.79 20.87 -11.31
N THR A 65 -22.67 19.69 -11.91
CA THR A 65 -23.80 18.77 -12.07
C THR A 65 -23.39 17.37 -11.62
N ARG A 66 -24.34 16.56 -11.12
CA ARG A 66 -24.04 15.18 -10.67
C ARG A 66 -23.38 14.31 -11.75
N ARG A 67 -23.68 14.56 -13.03
CA ARG A 67 -23.10 13.83 -14.18
C ARG A 67 -21.70 14.31 -14.55
N ALA A 68 -21.27 15.45 -14.04
CA ALA A 68 -19.98 16.08 -14.32
C ALA A 68 -18.84 15.64 -13.38
N VAL A 69 -19.14 14.74 -12.43
CA VAL A 69 -18.16 14.23 -11.46
C VAL A 69 -17.60 12.91 -11.98
N ARG A 70 -16.29 12.88 -12.23
CA ARG A 70 -15.56 11.66 -12.61
C ARG A 70 -14.57 11.29 -11.51
N MET A 71 -14.61 10.05 -11.06
CA MET A 71 -13.56 9.51 -10.20
C MET A 71 -12.31 9.30 -11.06
N ARG A 72 -11.15 9.72 -10.56
CA ARG A 72 -9.87 9.60 -11.27
C ARG A 72 -8.96 8.71 -10.44
N ASP A 73 -8.95 7.42 -10.76
CA ASP A 73 -8.22 6.41 -10.01
C ASP A 73 -6.72 6.70 -9.97
N ASP A 74 -6.16 7.27 -11.03
CA ASP A 74 -4.78 7.77 -11.10
C ASP A 74 -4.45 8.83 -10.03
N ILE A 75 -5.39 9.75 -9.76
CA ILE A 75 -5.22 10.78 -8.73
C ILE A 75 -5.40 10.19 -7.33
N VAL A 76 -6.30 9.20 -7.17
CA VAL A 76 -6.42 8.41 -5.93
C VAL A 76 -5.09 7.74 -5.60
N GLN A 77 -4.47 7.11 -6.61
CA GLN A 77 -3.21 6.39 -6.42
C GLN A 77 -2.07 7.34 -6.02
N LEU A 78 -1.94 8.48 -6.69
CA LEU A 78 -0.90 9.46 -6.37
C LEU A 78 -1.11 10.11 -5.00
N SER A 79 -2.35 10.48 -4.64
CA SER A 79 -2.62 11.08 -3.33
C SER A 79 -2.36 10.11 -2.18
N LEU A 80 -2.71 8.82 -2.36
CA LEU A 80 -2.43 7.77 -1.37
C LEU A 80 -0.94 7.48 -1.23
N ALA A 81 -0.19 7.41 -2.34
CA ALA A 81 1.24 7.18 -2.29
C ALA A 81 1.98 8.33 -1.59
N VAL A 82 1.65 9.57 -1.94
CA VAL A 82 2.25 10.76 -1.31
C VAL A 82 1.92 10.81 0.18
N GLN A 83 0.68 10.48 0.58
CA GLN A 83 0.30 10.39 1.99
C GLN A 83 1.10 9.31 2.72
N TYR A 84 1.20 8.11 2.15
CA TYR A 84 1.92 6.99 2.75
C TYR A 84 3.40 7.31 2.97
N PHE A 85 4.08 7.83 1.95
CA PHE A 85 5.49 8.22 2.09
C PHE A 85 5.65 9.34 3.11
N SER A 86 4.71 10.30 3.15
CA SER A 86 4.75 11.41 4.11
C SER A 86 4.63 10.90 5.55
N ASP A 87 3.72 9.95 5.79
CA ASP A 87 3.52 9.39 7.12
C ASP A 87 4.68 8.47 7.52
N THR A 88 5.20 7.65 6.60
CA THR A 88 6.35 6.76 6.86
C THR A 88 7.60 7.56 7.22
N LEU A 89 7.95 8.58 6.43
CA LEU A 89 9.09 9.44 6.72
C LEU A 89 8.90 10.24 8.00
N ARG A 90 7.67 10.67 8.31
CA ARG A 90 7.36 11.35 9.57
C ARG A 90 7.61 10.44 10.78
N GLU A 91 7.18 9.19 10.71
CA GLU A 91 7.40 8.21 11.78
C GLU A 91 8.89 7.85 11.94
N GLU A 92 9.63 7.75 10.83
CA GLU A 92 11.07 7.49 10.84
C GLU A 92 11.87 8.68 11.43
N ILE A 93 11.51 9.92 11.05
CA ILE A 93 12.06 11.14 11.67
C ILE A 93 11.71 11.21 13.16
N ARG A 94 10.50 10.80 13.55
CA ARG A 94 10.10 10.73 14.97
C ARG A 94 10.97 9.74 15.73
N GLY A 95 11.19 8.54 15.20
CA GLY A 95 12.09 7.55 15.80
C GLY A 95 13.55 8.02 15.92
N LEU A 96 14.05 8.77 14.93
CA LEU A 96 15.37 9.39 14.99
C LEU A 96 15.45 10.54 16.02
N ARG A 97 14.32 11.22 16.29
CA ARG A 97 14.22 12.22 17.36
C ARG A 97 14.18 11.59 18.75
N ASP A 98 13.42 10.49 18.89
CA ASP A 98 13.30 9.75 20.16
C ASP A 98 14.62 9.09 20.60
N THR A 99 15.52 8.83 19.66
CA THR A 99 16.88 8.31 19.92
C THR A 99 17.92 9.40 20.21
N GLY A 100 17.52 10.69 20.20
CA GLY A 100 18.41 11.82 20.48
C GLY A 100 19.41 12.14 19.35
N ILE A 101 19.26 11.51 18.18
CA ILE A 101 20.14 11.71 17.01
C ILE A 101 19.80 13.04 16.30
N ILE A 102 18.58 13.57 16.46
CA ILE A 102 18.11 14.83 15.88
C ILE A 102 17.63 15.79 16.98
N THR A 103 18.18 17.01 17.02
CA THR A 103 17.71 18.10 17.89
C THR A 103 16.76 19.06 17.14
N GLU A 104 15.86 19.74 17.87
CA GLU A 104 14.70 20.51 17.37
C GLU A 104 14.97 21.61 16.31
N SER A 105 16.22 21.95 16.02
CA SER A 105 16.56 23.15 15.24
C SER A 105 16.89 22.96 13.76
N ALA A 106 16.66 21.79 13.15
CA ALA A 106 16.82 21.64 11.70
C ALA A 106 15.62 22.23 10.91
N LYS A 107 15.37 23.54 11.04
CA LYS A 107 14.69 24.30 9.99
C LYS A 107 15.73 24.57 8.90
N VAL A 108 15.75 23.74 7.86
CA VAL A 108 16.48 24.08 6.64
C VAL A 108 15.78 25.32 6.06
N SER A 109 16.46 26.46 6.16
CA SER A 109 16.07 27.70 5.50
C SER A 109 16.42 27.50 4.04
N VAL A 110 15.44 27.53 3.16
CA VAL A 110 15.71 27.60 1.72
C VAL A 110 16.20 29.03 1.48
N GLU A 111 17.50 29.20 1.34
CA GLU A 111 18.09 30.43 0.81
C GLU A 111 17.55 30.62 -0.61
N LYS A 112 16.90 31.75 -0.85
CA LYS A 112 16.62 32.24 -2.20
C LYS A 112 17.95 32.75 -2.75
N GLU A 113 18.44 32.14 -3.83
CA GLU A 113 19.46 32.77 -4.66
C GLU A 113 18.82 34.01 -5.31
N GLU A 114 19.18 35.19 -4.80
CA GLU A 114 19.11 36.45 -5.54
C GLU A 114 20.34 36.49 -6.45
N GLU A 115 20.13 36.39 -7.77
CA GLU A 115 21.15 36.75 -8.76
C GLU A 115 21.32 38.26 -8.72
N ALA A 116 22.47 38.71 -8.18
CA ALA A 116 22.96 40.06 -8.35
C ALA A 116 23.68 40.17 -9.70
N GLU A 117 23.05 40.83 -10.67
CA GLU A 117 23.79 41.45 -11.78
C GLU A 117 24.11 42.90 -11.38
N GLU A 118 25.42 43.16 -11.21
CA GLU A 118 25.99 44.51 -11.25
C GLU A 118 25.72 45.12 -12.62
N ASN A 119 25.18 46.34 -12.66
CA ASN A 119 25.64 47.37 -13.59
C ASN A 119 25.29 48.76 -13.03
N ASP A 120 26.33 49.58 -12.97
CA ASP A 120 26.35 50.96 -12.50
C ASP A 120 26.01 51.94 -13.64
N GLU A 121 25.59 53.14 -13.20
CA GLU A 121 25.52 54.44 -13.88
C GLU A 121 24.31 54.83 -14.78
N ASN A 122 23.51 55.71 -14.17
CA ASN A 122 23.05 57.04 -14.64
C ASN A 122 22.16 57.16 -15.91
N GLN A 123 20.88 57.58 -15.72
CA GLN A 123 20.37 58.93 -16.07
C GLN A 123 18.84 59.12 -15.89
N VAL A 124 18.48 60.05 -14.99
CA VAL A 124 17.52 61.18 -15.06
C VAL A 124 16.20 61.12 -15.91
N ILE A 125 15.04 61.08 -15.21
CA ILE A 125 13.74 61.86 -15.27
C ILE A 125 13.11 62.32 -16.64
N PRO A 126 11.79 62.67 -16.81
CA PRO A 126 10.44 62.12 -16.44
C PRO A 126 9.38 62.10 -17.61
N ALA A 127 8.14 61.68 -17.25
CA ALA A 127 6.82 62.27 -17.64
C ALA A 127 5.94 61.61 -18.73
N THR A 128 4.81 61.02 -18.29
CA THR A 128 3.35 61.20 -18.62
C THR A 128 2.90 61.72 -20.02
N PRO A 129 1.58 61.77 -20.33
CA PRO A 129 0.55 60.72 -20.51
C PRO A 129 -0.27 60.94 -21.82
N ASN A 130 -1.10 59.99 -22.28
CA ASN A 130 -2.38 60.23 -23.03
C ASN A 130 -2.94 58.90 -23.55
N GLN A 131 -4.15 58.47 -23.16
CA GLN A 131 -5.49 58.88 -23.61
C GLN A 131 -6.01 58.18 -24.90
N LYS A 132 -7.22 57.62 -24.71
CA LYS A 132 -8.39 57.50 -25.62
C LYS A 132 -8.57 56.23 -26.48
N SER A 133 -9.62 55.50 -26.06
CA SER A 133 -10.91 55.28 -26.74
C SER A 133 -11.17 54.01 -27.57
N ALA A 134 -12.39 53.49 -27.33
CA ALA A 134 -13.34 52.82 -28.22
C ALA A 134 -13.40 51.27 -28.24
N ASP A 135 -14.51 50.75 -27.69
CA ASP A 135 -15.27 49.57 -28.18
C ASP A 135 -15.97 49.93 -29.51
N PRO A 136 -16.45 48.99 -30.39
CA PRO A 136 -17.09 47.73 -30.02
C PRO A 136 -16.90 46.50 -30.96
N SER A 137 -17.35 45.34 -30.44
CA SER A 137 -18.05 44.21 -31.10
C SER A 137 -17.34 43.24 -32.08
N GLU A 138 -17.64 41.96 -31.80
CA GLU A 138 -17.79 40.78 -32.67
C GLU A 138 -16.59 39.91 -33.11
N SER A 139 -16.73 38.64 -32.68
CA SER A 139 -16.57 37.40 -33.45
C SER A 139 -15.41 36.48 -33.10
N CYS A 140 -15.72 35.21 -33.34
CA CYS A 140 -15.10 33.98 -32.87
C CYS A 140 -13.85 33.59 -33.67
N SER A 141 -12.80 33.12 -32.99
CA SER A 141 -12.05 31.86 -33.29
C SER A 141 -10.54 31.95 -33.03
N LYS A 142 -10.05 30.94 -32.29
CA LYS A 142 -8.72 30.29 -32.37
C LYS A 142 -7.45 31.15 -32.19
N SER A 143 -6.74 30.92 -31.08
CA SER A 143 -5.34 30.40 -31.03
C SER A 143 -4.81 30.49 -29.59
N THR A 144 -4.49 29.35 -28.98
CA THR A 144 -3.14 28.93 -28.51
C THR A 144 -2.58 29.69 -27.32
N PHE A 145 -2.40 28.99 -26.19
CA PHE A 145 -1.22 28.96 -25.31
C PHE A 145 -1.52 27.86 -24.27
N ALA A 146 -1.10 26.62 -24.52
CA ALA A 146 0.23 26.09 -24.22
C ALA A 146 0.60 26.26 -22.73
N SER A 147 0.59 25.12 -22.05
CA SER A 147 1.19 24.90 -20.73
C SER A 147 2.66 25.30 -20.70
N PRO A 148 3.22 25.45 -19.49
CA PRO A 148 4.33 24.57 -19.15
C PRO A 148 4.19 23.99 -17.75
N LEU A 149 4.09 22.66 -17.66
CA LEU A 149 4.62 21.95 -16.48
C LEU A 149 6.02 21.43 -16.87
N PRO A 150 7.00 21.44 -15.96
CA PRO A 150 8.37 21.05 -16.28
C PRO A 150 8.45 19.57 -16.62
N SER A 151 8.80 19.28 -17.88
CA SER A 151 9.25 17.96 -18.31
C SER A 151 10.72 17.80 -17.91
N GLN A 152 11.00 17.28 -16.71
CA GLN A 152 12.29 16.70 -16.36
C GLN A 152 12.17 15.84 -15.09
N PHE A 153 11.49 14.71 -15.22
CA PHE A 153 11.82 13.50 -14.46
C PHE A 153 11.69 12.33 -15.42
N ASN A 154 12.76 12.11 -16.19
CA ASN A 154 12.89 10.98 -17.08
C ASN A 154 13.44 9.81 -16.26
N LEU A 155 12.55 8.95 -15.75
CA LEU A 155 12.95 7.70 -15.11
C LEU A 155 13.23 6.64 -16.20
N SER A 156 14.14 6.96 -17.12
CA SER A 156 14.59 6.08 -18.21
C SER A 156 16.11 6.05 -18.36
N MET A 157 16.86 6.45 -17.33
CA MET A 157 18.33 6.49 -17.35
C MET A 157 18.96 5.71 -16.19
N ALA A 158 18.41 4.53 -15.90
CA ALA A 158 19.16 3.49 -15.23
C ALA A 158 18.74 2.16 -15.88
N LEU A 159 19.71 1.47 -16.48
CA LEU A 159 19.61 0.20 -17.23
C LEU A 159 19.61 0.33 -18.76
N GLU A 160 20.73 0.81 -19.32
CA GLU A 160 21.23 0.40 -20.65
C GLU A 160 22.70 -0.01 -20.42
N SER A 161 22.94 -1.31 -20.26
CA SER A 161 23.39 -2.27 -21.30
C SER A 161 24.90 -2.18 -21.60
N GLN A 162 25.65 -3.13 -21.03
CA GLN A 162 26.85 -3.65 -21.70
C GLN A 162 26.37 -4.64 -22.76
N ASN A 163 26.12 -4.13 -23.97
CA ASN A 163 26.00 -4.97 -25.15
C ASN A 163 27.41 -5.34 -25.61
N ASN A 164 27.78 -6.61 -25.45
CA ASN A 164 28.72 -7.26 -26.36
C ASN A 164 27.88 -8.15 -27.27
N ASP A 165 27.88 -7.82 -28.55
CA ASP A 165 27.33 -8.64 -29.63
C ASP A 165 28.14 -9.94 -29.76
N GLU A 166 27.56 -11.07 -29.37
CA GLU A 166 27.85 -12.33 -30.03
C GLU A 166 26.55 -13.08 -30.36
N ASN A 167 26.45 -13.39 -31.64
CA ASN A 167 25.36 -14.02 -32.33
C ASN A 167 25.24 -15.49 -31.87
N ILE A 168 24.23 -15.80 -31.04
CA ILE A 168 23.85 -17.18 -30.75
C ILE A 168 22.35 -17.33 -31.04
N GLU A 169 22.05 -17.98 -32.18
CA GLU A 169 20.76 -18.61 -32.41
C GLU A 169 20.46 -19.53 -31.22
N ASN A 170 19.53 -19.13 -30.36
CA ASN A 170 19.08 -19.98 -29.28
C ASN A 170 17.56 -19.95 -29.23
N ALA A 171 16.94 -21.12 -29.27
CA ALA A 171 15.50 -21.31 -29.22
C ALA A 171 14.94 -20.63 -27.96
N SER A 172 14.46 -19.39 -28.09
CA SER A 172 13.89 -18.61 -27.00
C SER A 172 12.62 -19.32 -26.53
N SER A 173 12.72 -20.07 -25.44
CA SER A 173 11.56 -20.63 -24.75
C SER A 173 10.62 -19.47 -24.41
N LYS A 174 9.47 -19.40 -25.08
CA LYS A 174 8.48 -18.35 -24.82
C LYS A 174 8.11 -18.36 -23.32
N LYS A 175 8.06 -17.17 -22.70
CA LYS A 175 7.66 -16.98 -21.29
C LYS A 175 6.28 -17.61 -21.07
N LYS A 176 6.16 -18.50 -20.08
CA LYS A 176 4.89 -19.17 -19.73
C LYS A 176 4.13 -18.36 -18.69
N TYR A 177 2.82 -18.24 -18.86
CA TYR A 177 1.91 -17.53 -17.96
C TYR A 177 0.91 -18.51 -17.36
N VAL A 178 1.03 -18.78 -16.06
CA VAL A 178 0.10 -19.63 -15.31
C VAL A 178 -0.67 -18.72 -14.37
N ILE A 179 -1.92 -18.46 -14.72
CA ILE A 179 -2.77 -17.45 -14.10
C ILE A 179 -3.70 -18.12 -13.10
N CYS A 180 -3.55 -17.79 -11.83
CA CYS A 180 -4.43 -18.22 -10.75
C CYS A 180 -5.39 -17.08 -10.37
N PRO A 181 -6.71 -17.23 -10.57
CA PRO A 181 -7.69 -16.21 -10.19
C PRO A 181 -8.04 -16.32 -8.70
N SER A 182 -8.22 -15.18 -8.02
CA SER A 182 -8.74 -15.13 -6.66
C SER A 182 -9.91 -14.16 -6.56
N ARG A 183 -11.04 -14.64 -6.00
CA ARG A 183 -12.30 -13.88 -5.81
C ARG A 183 -12.93 -13.31 -7.09
N LEU A 184 -12.67 -13.91 -8.25
CA LEU A 184 -13.28 -13.51 -9.52
C LEU A 184 -14.61 -14.24 -9.76
N ARG A 185 -15.55 -13.54 -10.40
CA ARG A 185 -16.88 -14.06 -10.81
C ARG A 185 -16.76 -14.82 -12.13
N ARG A 186 -17.75 -15.67 -12.43
CA ARG A 186 -17.75 -16.52 -13.66
C ARG A 186 -17.49 -15.75 -14.96
N HIS A 187 -18.10 -14.58 -15.14
CA HIS A 187 -17.90 -13.78 -16.35
C HIS A 187 -16.51 -13.13 -16.42
N GLU A 188 -15.81 -13.00 -15.30
CA GLU A 188 -14.43 -12.50 -15.23
C GLU A 188 -13.45 -13.65 -15.50
N LEU A 189 -13.71 -14.83 -14.95
CA LEU A 189 -12.98 -16.07 -15.26
C LEU A 189 -13.01 -16.38 -16.77
N ALA A 190 -14.17 -16.19 -17.42
CA ALA A 190 -14.30 -16.37 -18.86
C ALA A 190 -13.28 -15.52 -19.66
N LYS A 191 -12.99 -14.29 -19.22
CA LYS A 191 -12.01 -13.43 -19.90
C LYS A 191 -10.57 -13.96 -19.82
N ILE A 192 -10.23 -14.67 -18.73
CA ILE A 192 -8.91 -15.30 -18.59
C ILE A 192 -8.82 -16.52 -19.52
N VAL A 193 -9.91 -17.27 -19.66
CA VAL A 193 -10.00 -18.39 -20.61
C VAL A 193 -9.87 -17.88 -22.04
N ASP A 194 -10.60 -16.83 -22.41
CA ASP A 194 -10.52 -16.21 -23.73
C ASP A 194 -9.10 -15.70 -24.03
N LEU A 195 -8.46 -15.05 -23.04
CA LEU A 195 -7.08 -14.61 -23.16
C LEU A 195 -6.12 -15.78 -23.41
N SER A 196 -6.32 -16.90 -22.70
CA SER A 196 -5.47 -18.10 -22.84
C SER A 196 -5.57 -18.73 -24.23
N ALA A 197 -6.69 -18.52 -24.94
CA ALA A 197 -6.85 -18.99 -26.32
C ALA A 197 -6.11 -18.12 -27.35
N VAL A 198 -5.82 -16.86 -27.02
CA VAL A 198 -5.18 -15.89 -27.93
C VAL A 198 -3.68 -15.74 -27.64
N CYS A 199 -3.28 -15.83 -26.37
CA CYS A 199 -1.91 -15.63 -25.94
C CYS A 199 -1.20 -16.98 -25.71
N ASP A 200 -0.33 -17.36 -26.65
CA ASP A 200 0.48 -18.59 -26.57
C ASP A 200 1.27 -18.67 -25.25
N GLY A 201 1.37 -19.87 -24.68
CA GLY A 201 2.00 -20.11 -23.37
C GLY A 201 1.20 -19.63 -22.15
N THR A 202 -0.04 -19.19 -22.32
CA THR A 202 -0.93 -18.75 -21.23
C THR A 202 -1.95 -19.82 -20.88
N ARG A 203 -2.13 -20.10 -19.58
CA ARG A 203 -3.21 -20.96 -19.07
C ARG A 203 -3.74 -20.46 -17.74
N MET A 204 -4.97 -20.83 -17.43
CA MET A 204 -5.60 -20.57 -16.14
C MET A 204 -5.63 -21.83 -15.28
N GLU A 205 -5.28 -21.70 -14.00
CA GLU A 205 -5.47 -22.74 -12.98
C GLU A 205 -6.34 -22.19 -11.87
N GLN A 206 -7.48 -22.84 -11.60
CA GLN A 206 -8.38 -22.35 -10.57
C GLN A 206 -7.79 -22.49 -9.18
N GLU A 207 -7.10 -23.60 -8.91
CA GLU A 207 -6.37 -23.81 -7.66
C GLU A 207 -4.96 -23.24 -7.71
N TYR A 208 -4.47 -22.84 -6.54
CA TYR A 208 -3.14 -22.31 -6.42
C TYR A 208 -2.12 -23.45 -6.50
N SER A 209 -1.09 -23.28 -7.33
CA SER A 209 -0.04 -24.26 -7.57
C SER A 209 1.33 -23.58 -7.54
N GLU A 210 2.40 -24.36 -7.40
CA GLU A 210 3.76 -23.83 -7.42
C GLU A 210 4.18 -23.31 -8.81
N ASP A 211 3.53 -23.84 -9.86
CA ASP A 211 3.68 -23.40 -11.24
C ASP A 211 3.02 -22.04 -11.51
N ALA A 212 2.09 -21.60 -10.65
CA ALA A 212 1.45 -20.30 -10.80
C ALA A 212 2.51 -19.19 -10.94
N THR A 213 2.40 -18.37 -11.97
CA THR A 213 3.28 -17.22 -12.16
C THR A 213 2.61 -15.92 -11.75
N HIS A 214 1.27 -15.88 -11.84
CA HIS A 214 0.45 -14.71 -11.53
C HIS A 214 -0.75 -15.10 -10.69
N LEU A 215 -0.98 -14.37 -9.61
CA LEU A 215 -2.26 -14.31 -8.94
C LEU A 215 -3.01 -13.08 -9.44
N VAL A 216 -4.19 -13.28 -10.02
CA VAL A 216 -5.07 -12.21 -10.48
C VAL A 216 -6.16 -11.97 -9.45
N VAL A 217 -6.22 -10.75 -8.94
CA VAL A 217 -7.16 -10.35 -7.88
C VAL A 217 -8.08 -9.23 -8.36
N LYS A 218 -9.24 -9.13 -7.72
CA LYS A 218 -10.10 -7.95 -7.83
C LYS A 218 -10.29 -7.35 -6.44
N LEU A 219 -10.26 -6.02 -6.37
CA LEU A 219 -10.43 -5.31 -5.11
C LEU A 219 -11.87 -5.40 -4.62
N GLU A 220 -12.03 -5.59 -3.31
CA GLU A 220 -13.30 -5.49 -2.60
C GLU A 220 -13.24 -4.24 -1.72
N ASN A 221 -14.16 -3.29 -1.89
CA ASN A 221 -14.16 -2.01 -1.16
C ASN A 221 -12.82 -1.24 -1.23
N ASN A 222 -12.15 -1.27 -2.39
CA ASN A 222 -10.80 -0.72 -2.62
C ASN A 222 -9.72 -1.35 -1.74
N GLN A 223 -9.93 -2.57 -1.26
CA GLN A 223 -8.95 -3.35 -0.52
C GLN A 223 -8.69 -4.67 -1.23
N VAL A 224 -7.47 -5.18 -1.04
CA VAL A 224 -7.09 -6.50 -1.54
C VAL A 224 -7.75 -7.55 -0.66
N PRO A 225 -8.53 -8.48 -1.20
CA PRO A 225 -9.11 -9.55 -0.40
C PRO A 225 -8.02 -10.50 0.09
N TYR A 226 -7.87 -10.60 1.40
CA TYR A 226 -6.94 -11.54 2.03
C TYR A 226 -7.46 -12.97 1.89
N THR A 227 -6.76 -13.75 1.08
CA THR A 227 -7.05 -15.17 0.80
C THR A 227 -5.78 -15.98 0.95
N LEU A 228 -5.88 -17.28 1.17
CA LEU A 228 -4.69 -18.14 1.21
C LEU A 228 -3.88 -18.05 -0.09
N LYS A 229 -4.55 -17.99 -1.25
CA LYS A 229 -3.89 -17.80 -2.55
C LYS A 229 -3.07 -16.51 -2.61
N TYR A 230 -3.58 -15.42 -2.00
CA TYR A 230 -2.85 -14.16 -1.87
C TYR A 230 -1.59 -14.30 -1.02
N PHE A 231 -1.71 -14.95 0.13
CA PHE A 231 -0.57 -15.17 1.02
C PHE A 231 0.50 -16.07 0.40
N PHE A 232 0.10 -17.18 -0.22
CA PHE A 232 1.04 -18.06 -0.93
C PHE A 232 1.71 -17.37 -2.11
N ALA A 233 0.98 -16.58 -2.90
CA ALA A 233 1.57 -15.83 -4.00
C ALA A 233 2.68 -14.86 -3.55
N ILE A 234 2.50 -14.19 -2.40
CA ILE A 234 3.54 -13.33 -1.82
C ILE A 234 4.73 -14.18 -1.34
N ALA A 235 4.46 -15.26 -0.60
CA ALA A 235 5.51 -16.14 -0.07
C ALA A 235 6.39 -16.72 -1.20
N ASP A 236 5.75 -17.16 -2.28
CA ASP A 236 6.39 -17.71 -3.48
C ASP A 236 6.92 -16.63 -4.44
N LYS A 237 6.90 -15.35 -4.05
CA LYS A 237 7.44 -14.21 -4.82
C LYS A 237 6.81 -14.09 -6.22
N LYS A 238 5.52 -14.44 -6.35
CA LYS A 238 4.79 -14.40 -7.61
C LYS A 238 4.26 -12.99 -7.91
N TRP A 239 3.85 -12.77 -9.15
CA TRP A 239 3.13 -11.55 -9.51
C TRP A 239 1.74 -11.56 -8.87
N VAL A 240 1.38 -10.48 -8.20
CA VAL A 240 0.01 -10.27 -7.74
C VAL A 240 -0.53 -9.02 -8.43
N VAL A 241 -1.41 -9.22 -9.39
CA VAL A 241 -1.88 -8.16 -10.30
C VAL A 241 -3.39 -8.01 -10.26
N LEU A 242 -3.86 -6.80 -10.54
CA LEU A 242 -5.27 -6.50 -10.67
C LEU A 242 -5.87 -7.14 -11.92
N PHE A 243 -7.16 -7.45 -11.86
CA PHE A 243 -7.92 -7.98 -13.00
C PHE A 243 -7.86 -7.08 -14.24
N ASP A 244 -7.61 -5.77 -14.08
CA ASP A 244 -7.38 -4.83 -15.17
C ASP A 244 -6.23 -5.25 -16.10
N TRP A 245 -5.23 -5.97 -15.59
CA TRP A 245 -4.16 -6.56 -16.41
C TRP A 245 -4.71 -7.53 -17.45
N ILE A 246 -5.65 -8.41 -17.06
CA ILE A 246 -6.30 -9.35 -17.97
C ILE A 246 -7.10 -8.61 -19.04
N LEU A 247 -7.80 -7.55 -18.65
CA LEU A 247 -8.58 -6.75 -19.59
C LEU A 247 -7.69 -6.08 -20.63
N GLU A 248 -6.54 -5.56 -20.21
CA GLU A 248 -5.59 -4.93 -21.12
C GLU A 248 -4.89 -5.95 -22.03
N CYS A 249 -4.44 -7.09 -21.49
CA CYS A 249 -3.88 -8.18 -22.30
C CYS A 249 -4.88 -8.62 -23.38
N ALA A 250 -6.14 -8.81 -23.00
CA ALA A 250 -7.20 -9.20 -23.94
C ALA A 250 -7.46 -8.11 -25.00
N ARG A 251 -7.40 -6.83 -24.61
CA ARG A 251 -7.56 -5.70 -25.54
C ARG A 251 -6.43 -5.63 -26.57
N GLN A 252 -5.21 -5.97 -26.19
CA GLN A 252 -4.05 -5.95 -27.08
C GLN A 252 -3.79 -7.27 -27.80
N GLY A 253 -4.45 -8.36 -27.39
CA GLY A 253 -4.21 -9.70 -27.94
C GLY A 253 -2.81 -10.25 -27.61
N GLN A 254 -2.17 -9.72 -26.56
CA GLN A 254 -0.83 -10.11 -26.12
C GLN A 254 -0.67 -9.86 -24.62
N MET A 255 0.33 -10.51 -24.01
CA MET A 255 0.69 -10.25 -22.62
C MET A 255 1.40 -8.90 -22.52
N VAL A 256 0.85 -7.99 -21.70
CA VAL A 256 1.42 -6.67 -21.46
C VAL A 256 2.22 -6.65 -20.15
N PRO A 257 3.11 -5.66 -19.95
CA PRO A 257 3.89 -5.54 -18.70
C PRO A 257 3.02 -5.54 -17.45
N GLU A 258 3.47 -6.25 -16.41
CA GLU A 258 2.74 -6.50 -15.18
C GLU A 258 2.76 -5.30 -14.21
N GLU A 259 3.85 -4.53 -14.19
CA GLU A 259 4.15 -3.47 -13.21
C GLU A 259 3.03 -2.44 -13.03
N PRO A 260 2.36 -1.93 -14.10
CA PRO A 260 1.29 -0.94 -13.96
C PRO A 260 0.05 -1.48 -13.24
N TYR A 261 -0.08 -2.80 -13.18
CA TYR A 261 -1.24 -3.50 -12.64
C TYR A 261 -0.93 -4.24 -11.35
N GLU A 262 0.32 -4.21 -10.90
CA GLU A 262 0.70 -4.86 -9.68
C GLU A 262 -0.04 -4.25 -8.49
N CYS A 263 -0.51 -5.12 -7.60
CA CYS A 263 -1.26 -4.77 -6.42
C CYS A 263 -0.37 -4.16 -5.32
N LEU A 264 0.25 -3.01 -5.64
CA LEU A 264 1.27 -2.34 -4.83
C LEU A 264 0.72 -1.35 -3.81
N ARG A 265 -0.57 -0.99 -3.87
CA ARG A 265 -1.01 0.33 -3.38
C ARG A 265 -2.23 0.40 -2.44
N PHE A 266 -2.75 -0.70 -1.91
CA PHE A 266 -4.06 -0.64 -1.24
C PHE A 266 -4.13 -0.77 0.28
N ILE A 267 -3.08 -1.13 1.03
CA ILE A 267 -3.14 -1.08 2.51
C ILE A 267 -1.78 -0.66 3.09
N THR A 268 -1.87 0.16 4.14
CA THR A 268 -0.82 0.64 5.05
C THR A 268 0.19 -0.46 5.45
N SER A 269 1.50 -0.21 5.25
CA SER A 269 2.68 -1.05 5.60
C SER A 269 3.21 -1.93 4.43
N PRO A 270 4.53 -2.19 4.32
CA PRO A 270 5.29 -2.08 3.07
C PRO A 270 5.02 -3.23 2.11
N ILE A 271 4.63 -2.90 0.88
CA ILE A 271 4.93 -3.55 -0.40
C ILE A 271 5.44 -5.02 -0.35
N GLY A 272 4.80 -5.93 0.39
CA GLY A 272 5.37 -7.26 0.62
C GLY A 272 5.58 -8.05 -0.67
N GLY A 273 4.64 -7.96 -1.60
CA GLY A 273 4.74 -8.62 -2.91
C GLY A 273 5.91 -8.15 -3.77
N LEU A 274 6.15 -6.84 -3.89
CA LEU A 274 7.27 -6.33 -4.66
C LEU A 274 8.58 -6.40 -3.88
N LYS A 275 8.58 -6.21 -2.56
CA LYS A 275 9.76 -6.46 -1.73
C LYS A 275 10.22 -7.91 -1.86
N ALA A 276 9.30 -8.86 -1.81
CA ALA A 276 9.56 -10.27 -2.03
C ALA A 276 10.22 -10.55 -3.37
N ARG A 277 9.80 -9.82 -4.41
CA ARG A 277 10.30 -9.96 -5.79
C ARG A 277 11.55 -9.17 -6.12
N VAL A 278 11.83 -8.05 -5.46
CA VAL A 278 12.92 -7.14 -5.83
C VAL A 278 14.10 -7.31 -4.89
N ASP A 279 13.84 -7.29 -3.58
CA ASP A 279 14.90 -7.43 -2.57
C ASP A 279 15.37 -8.89 -2.46
N HIS A 280 14.57 -9.83 -2.97
CA HIS A 280 14.81 -11.26 -2.98
C HIS A 280 15.39 -11.81 -1.66
N PRO A 281 14.88 -11.45 -0.46
CA PRO A 281 15.44 -12.00 0.76
C PRO A 281 15.21 -13.52 0.74
N ASP A 282 16.26 -14.30 1.01
CA ASP A 282 16.21 -15.75 0.90
C ASP A 282 15.19 -16.35 1.87
N LYS A 283 15.11 -15.79 3.09
CA LYS A 283 14.22 -16.24 4.16
C LYS A 283 13.82 -15.07 5.06
N VAL A 284 12.52 -14.90 5.29
CA VAL A 284 11.99 -13.89 6.24
C VAL A 284 12.14 -14.38 7.68
N PHE A 285 11.90 -15.66 7.91
CA PHE A 285 11.95 -16.30 9.22
C PHE A 285 13.20 -17.17 9.39
N ASP A 286 14.36 -16.72 8.89
CA ASP A 286 15.60 -17.47 9.02
C ASP A 286 15.90 -17.77 10.50
N LYS A 287 16.12 -19.05 10.82
CA LYS A 287 16.41 -19.55 12.17
C LYS A 287 15.34 -19.23 13.22
N VAL A 288 14.09 -18.95 12.79
CA VAL A 288 12.97 -18.78 13.71
C VAL A 288 12.20 -20.10 13.81
N ASN A 289 12.05 -20.58 15.04
CA ASN A 289 11.29 -21.79 15.33
C ASN A 289 9.84 -21.47 15.65
N PHE A 290 8.93 -22.27 15.14
CA PHE A 290 7.49 -22.14 15.31
C PHE A 290 6.88 -23.40 15.85
N TYR A 291 5.91 -23.23 16.76
CA TYR A 291 5.08 -24.31 17.23
C TYR A 291 3.61 -23.94 17.10
N PHE A 292 2.82 -24.86 16.55
CA PHE A 292 1.37 -24.72 16.42
C PHE A 292 0.70 -25.74 17.33
N PRO A 293 0.19 -25.34 18.51
CA PRO A 293 -0.36 -26.26 19.49
C PRO A 293 -1.65 -26.94 18.99
N ASN A 294 -2.44 -26.24 18.17
CA ASN A 294 -3.73 -26.69 17.68
C ASN A 294 -4.03 -26.06 16.31
N GLU A 295 -5.09 -26.53 15.64
CA GLU A 295 -5.69 -25.82 14.51
C GLU A 295 -6.14 -24.41 14.89
N LEU A 296 -5.91 -23.46 13.98
CA LEU A 296 -6.22 -22.04 14.17
C LEU A 296 -7.63 -21.75 13.65
N LYS A 297 -8.64 -21.83 14.51
CA LYS A 297 -10.06 -21.59 14.15
C LYS A 297 -10.30 -20.22 13.51
N SER A 298 -9.56 -19.21 13.94
CA SER A 298 -9.68 -17.82 13.49
C SER A 298 -8.93 -17.51 12.20
N SER A 299 -8.03 -18.38 11.75
CA SER A 299 -7.23 -18.12 10.54
C SER A 299 -8.03 -18.29 9.25
N GLY A 300 -9.11 -19.07 9.29
CA GLY A 300 -9.83 -19.51 8.08
C GLY A 300 -9.00 -20.43 7.18
N ALA A 301 -7.89 -20.97 7.70
CA ALA A 301 -6.93 -21.81 7.00
C ALA A 301 -6.67 -23.08 7.79
N THR A 302 -6.31 -24.17 7.11
CA THR A 302 -5.93 -25.42 7.79
C THR A 302 -4.57 -25.26 8.47
N LEU A 303 -4.27 -26.15 9.43
CA LEU A 303 -2.94 -26.19 10.04
C LEU A 303 -1.85 -26.46 8.99
N GLU A 304 -2.13 -27.35 8.03
CA GLU A 304 -1.23 -27.66 6.90
C GLU A 304 -0.92 -26.42 6.04
N ASP A 305 -1.93 -25.61 5.73
CA ASP A 305 -1.72 -24.36 4.99
C ASP A 305 -0.83 -23.38 5.78
N CYS A 306 -1.05 -23.28 7.09
CA CYS A 306 -0.30 -22.38 7.96
C CYS A 306 1.18 -22.80 8.07
N THR A 307 1.44 -24.09 8.31
CA THR A 307 2.81 -24.60 8.41
C THR A 307 3.54 -24.52 7.07
N LYS A 308 2.86 -24.84 5.97
CA LYS A 308 3.41 -24.69 4.61
C LYS A 308 3.79 -23.24 4.29
N LEU A 309 2.94 -22.28 4.68
CA LEU A 309 3.21 -20.86 4.46
C LEU A 309 4.44 -20.38 5.26
N VAL A 310 4.52 -20.74 6.55
CA VAL A 310 5.69 -20.42 7.40
C VAL A 310 6.96 -21.06 6.87
N GLY A 311 6.90 -22.32 6.43
CA GLY A 311 8.02 -23.03 5.81
C GLY A 311 8.52 -22.34 4.54
N LYS A 312 7.62 -21.87 3.66
CA LYS A 312 7.98 -21.07 2.47
C LYS A 312 8.66 -19.75 2.82
N MET A 313 8.34 -19.17 3.97
CA MET A 313 9.00 -17.97 4.49
C MET A 313 10.32 -18.27 5.23
N GLY A 314 10.73 -19.54 5.31
CA GLY A 314 12.00 -19.99 5.88
C GLY A 314 11.96 -20.35 7.37
N GLY A 315 10.79 -20.38 7.99
CA GLY A 315 10.62 -20.75 9.39
C GLY A 315 10.68 -22.26 9.61
N THR A 316 11.24 -22.67 10.75
CA THR A 316 11.28 -24.08 11.16
C THR A 316 10.05 -24.42 11.98
N ILE A 317 9.30 -25.44 11.56
CA ILE A 317 8.18 -25.97 12.36
C ILE A 317 8.71 -27.05 13.30
N VAL A 318 8.30 -26.97 14.56
CA VAL A 318 8.64 -27.93 15.60
C VAL A 318 7.40 -28.72 15.97
N ASP A 319 7.53 -30.03 16.15
CA ASP A 319 6.42 -30.91 16.52
C ASP A 319 6.07 -30.80 18.00
N SER A 320 7.07 -30.58 18.87
CA SER A 320 6.88 -30.40 20.30
C SER A 320 7.79 -29.32 20.88
N PRO A 321 7.30 -28.45 21.79
CA PRO A 321 8.15 -27.49 22.50
C PRO A 321 9.28 -28.15 23.30
N CYS A 322 9.16 -29.43 23.64
CA CYS A 322 10.22 -30.16 24.35
C CYS A 322 11.47 -30.40 23.49
N ASP A 323 11.35 -30.31 22.17
CA ASP A 323 12.44 -30.63 21.23
C ASP A 323 13.41 -29.45 21.02
N ILE A 324 13.12 -28.30 21.63
CA ILE A 324 13.87 -27.06 21.46
C ILE A 324 14.70 -26.75 22.70
N SER A 325 15.98 -26.44 22.49
CA SER A 325 16.88 -26.00 23.56
C SER A 325 16.40 -24.67 24.16
N VAL A 326 16.72 -24.39 25.43
CA VAL A 326 16.27 -23.14 26.08
C VAL A 326 16.89 -21.90 25.43
N GLU A 327 18.08 -22.06 24.86
CA GLU A 327 18.81 -20.98 24.19
C GLU A 327 18.23 -20.66 22.80
N ASP A 328 17.49 -21.61 22.22
CA ASP A 328 16.79 -21.43 20.95
C ASP A 328 15.41 -20.79 21.19
N GLY A 329 15.17 -19.65 20.55
CA GLY A 329 13.88 -18.96 20.62
C GLY A 329 12.77 -19.76 19.93
N LEU A 330 11.58 -19.77 20.54
CA LEU A 330 10.36 -20.40 20.00
C LEU A 330 9.21 -19.39 19.96
N ILE A 331 8.49 -19.37 18.85
CA ILE A 331 7.24 -18.62 18.68
C ILE A 331 6.08 -19.62 18.60
N ILE A 332 5.22 -19.59 19.61
CA ILE A 332 3.99 -20.38 19.67
C ILE A 332 2.87 -19.59 19.01
N ILE A 333 2.26 -20.18 17.98
CA ILE A 333 1.18 -19.55 17.21
C ILE A 333 -0.16 -20.14 17.63
N GLY A 334 -1.02 -19.35 18.24
CA GLY A 334 -2.35 -19.81 18.64
C GLY A 334 -3.36 -18.69 18.75
N ASP A 335 -4.64 -19.06 18.73
CA ASP A 335 -5.76 -18.11 18.72
C ASP A 335 -6.70 -18.22 19.92
N GLU A 336 -6.53 -19.22 20.78
CA GLU A 336 -7.29 -19.38 22.01
C GLU A 336 -6.55 -18.86 23.25
N ILE A 337 -7.23 -18.06 24.08
CA ILE A 337 -6.72 -17.57 25.37
C ILE A 337 -6.42 -18.75 26.31
N ARG A 338 -7.26 -19.80 26.29
CA ARG A 338 -7.04 -21.01 27.11
C ARG A 338 -5.73 -21.71 26.75
N SER A 339 -5.43 -21.85 25.46
CA SER A 339 -4.14 -22.41 25.00
C SER A 339 -2.97 -21.53 25.42
N LYS A 340 -3.13 -20.19 25.40
CA LYS A 340 -2.08 -19.28 25.88
C LYS A 340 -1.68 -19.55 27.34
N HIS A 341 -2.65 -19.72 28.25
CA HIS A 341 -2.33 -19.95 29.67
C HIS A 341 -1.50 -21.22 29.90
N LEU A 342 -1.69 -22.26 29.08
CA LEU A 342 -0.91 -23.50 29.17
C LEU A 342 0.59 -23.26 28.94
N TYR A 343 0.94 -22.30 28.09
CA TYR A 343 2.33 -21.99 27.73
C TYR A 343 2.89 -20.76 28.43
N GLU A 344 2.07 -20.01 29.17
CA GLU A 344 2.43 -18.70 29.71
C GLU A 344 3.65 -18.76 30.65
N GLU A 345 3.70 -19.76 31.53
CA GLU A 345 4.82 -19.94 32.47
C GLU A 345 6.12 -20.32 31.75
N VAL A 346 6.03 -21.23 30.77
CA VAL A 346 7.19 -21.67 29.97
C VAL A 346 7.70 -20.53 29.08
N CYS A 347 6.80 -19.76 28.47
CA CYS A 347 7.15 -18.55 27.72
C CYS A 347 7.89 -17.54 28.60
N ARG A 348 7.43 -17.34 29.84
CA ARG A 348 8.08 -16.45 30.79
C ARG A 348 9.47 -16.94 31.21
N SER A 349 9.63 -18.24 31.47
CA SER A 349 10.89 -18.80 31.97
C SER A 349 11.95 -18.96 30.87
N LYS A 350 11.55 -19.29 29.64
CA LYS A 350 12.45 -19.50 28.50
C LYS A 350 12.56 -18.29 27.56
N GLY A 351 11.82 -17.21 27.80
CA GLY A 351 11.78 -16.04 26.91
C GLY A 351 11.07 -16.29 25.58
N TRP A 352 10.27 -17.36 25.47
CA TRP A 352 9.47 -17.66 24.29
C TRP A 352 8.24 -16.76 24.20
N LEU A 353 7.62 -16.73 23.01
CA LEU A 353 6.48 -15.87 22.74
C LEU A 353 5.27 -16.67 22.30
N TYR A 354 4.10 -16.33 22.83
CA TYR A 354 2.81 -16.82 22.34
C TYR A 354 2.08 -15.69 21.62
N VAL A 355 1.82 -15.85 20.32
CA VAL A 355 1.22 -14.81 19.47
C VAL A 355 0.14 -15.37 18.55
N SER A 356 -0.75 -14.48 18.10
CA SER A 356 -1.79 -14.79 17.12
C SER A 356 -1.19 -14.95 15.71
N TRP A 357 -1.86 -15.78 14.89
CA TRP A 357 -1.64 -15.90 13.44
C TRP A 357 -1.52 -14.55 12.71
N THR A 358 -2.20 -13.52 13.21
CA THR A 358 -2.13 -12.16 12.66
C THR A 358 -0.70 -11.64 12.53
N TRP A 359 0.21 -12.02 13.44
CA TRP A 359 1.62 -11.60 13.35
C TRP A 359 2.35 -12.20 12.15
N ILE A 360 2.06 -13.46 11.81
CA ILE A 360 2.61 -14.11 10.61
C ILE A 360 2.13 -13.37 9.36
N ILE A 361 0.84 -13.04 9.31
CA ILE A 361 0.26 -12.28 8.21
C ILE A 361 0.93 -10.91 8.07
N ASP A 362 1.12 -10.18 9.16
CA ASP A 362 1.79 -8.88 9.09
C ASP A 362 3.25 -8.98 8.64
N CYS A 363 3.99 -10.00 9.09
CA CYS A 363 5.35 -10.26 8.62
C CYS A 363 5.39 -10.59 7.12
N LEU A 364 4.43 -11.39 6.64
CA LEU A 364 4.29 -11.76 5.23
C LEU A 364 3.96 -10.54 4.37
N LEU A 365 3.00 -9.73 4.81
CA LEU A 365 2.56 -8.54 4.08
C LEU A 365 3.63 -7.44 4.06
N ALA A 366 4.49 -7.38 5.08
CA ALA A 366 5.66 -6.50 5.10
C ALA A 366 6.92 -7.14 4.47
N TYR A 367 6.84 -8.44 4.16
CA TYR A 367 7.93 -9.33 3.78
C TYR A 367 9.20 -9.14 4.63
N THR A 368 9.00 -9.04 5.95
CA THR A 368 10.05 -8.84 6.96
C THR A 368 9.51 -9.17 8.34
N ILE A 369 10.38 -9.43 9.31
CA ILE A 369 9.94 -9.60 10.71
C ILE A 369 9.49 -8.25 11.25
N VAL A 370 8.21 -8.14 11.62
CA VAL A 370 7.68 -6.91 12.22
C VAL A 370 7.72 -6.96 13.75
N PRO A 371 7.92 -5.82 14.43
CA PRO A 371 7.83 -5.76 15.89
C PRO A 371 6.49 -6.25 16.43
N PHE A 372 6.50 -6.86 17.60
CA PHE A 372 5.27 -7.26 18.27
C PHE A 372 4.48 -6.02 18.72
N THR A 373 3.16 -6.08 18.53
CA THR A 373 2.25 -5.05 18.99
C THR A 373 1.12 -5.70 19.78
N LYS A 374 0.34 -4.86 20.47
CA LYS A 374 -0.77 -5.30 21.32
C LYS A 374 -1.80 -6.17 20.57
N LYS A 375 -1.94 -6.02 19.25
CA LYS A 375 -2.88 -6.80 18.41
C LYS A 375 -2.39 -8.22 18.13
N HIS A 376 -1.09 -8.47 18.24
CA HIS A 376 -0.49 -9.80 18.04
C HIS A 376 -0.61 -10.66 19.30
N LEU A 377 -0.76 -10.02 20.46
CA LEU A 377 -0.90 -10.70 21.74
C LEU A 377 -2.37 -11.00 21.98
N LEU A 378 -2.72 -12.27 22.23
CA LEU A 378 -4.06 -12.59 22.72
C LEU A 378 -4.25 -11.93 24.09
N ARG A 379 -5.15 -10.96 24.16
CA ARG A 379 -5.53 -10.28 25.40
C ARG A 379 -6.85 -10.85 25.90
N GLU A 380 -6.97 -11.01 27.22
CA GLU A 380 -8.28 -11.10 27.84
C GLU A 380 -9.06 -9.82 27.51
N ARG A 381 -10.35 -9.97 27.17
CA ARG A 381 -11.24 -8.82 27.28
C ARG A 381 -11.26 -8.45 28.75
N VAL A 382 -10.68 -7.32 29.11
CA VAL A 382 -10.99 -6.68 30.38
C VAL A 382 -12.48 -6.39 30.29
N VAL A 383 -13.29 -7.16 31.02
CA VAL A 383 -14.68 -6.82 31.26
C VAL A 383 -14.61 -5.60 32.17
N GLU A 384 -14.67 -4.41 31.58
CA GLU A 384 -14.88 -3.21 32.37
C GLU A 384 -16.26 -3.32 33.04
N ASN A 385 -16.22 -3.29 34.37
CA ASN A 385 -17.31 -3.08 35.32
C ASN A 385 -18.02 -4.33 35.87
N GLY A 386 -17.58 -4.71 37.06
CA GLY A 386 -18.31 -5.54 38.01
C GLY A 386 -17.34 -6.15 39.01
N THR A 387 -17.23 -5.54 40.19
CA THR A 387 -16.52 -6.09 41.36
C THR A 387 -16.74 -7.60 41.50
N PRO A 388 -15.69 -8.44 41.66
CA PRO A 388 -15.89 -9.86 41.85
C PRO A 388 -16.49 -10.08 43.25
N HIS A 389 -17.77 -10.44 43.31
CA HIS A 389 -18.30 -11.16 44.46
C HIS A 389 -17.62 -12.53 44.48
N LEU A 390 -16.79 -12.76 45.49
CA LEU A 390 -16.35 -14.10 45.87
C LEU A 390 -17.60 -14.97 46.11
N PRO A 391 -17.68 -16.19 45.56
CA PRO A 391 -18.70 -17.13 45.98
C PRO A 391 -18.42 -17.51 47.43
N GLU A 392 -19.37 -17.23 48.33
CA GLU A 392 -19.35 -17.74 49.69
C GLU A 392 -19.27 -19.27 49.66
N LEU A 393 -18.18 -19.81 50.20
CA LEU A 393 -18.09 -21.22 50.55
C LEU A 393 -19.12 -21.49 51.65
N SER A 394 -20.23 -22.13 51.28
CA SER A 394 -21.19 -22.68 52.23
C SER A 394 -20.51 -23.78 53.05
N VAL A 395 -20.17 -23.47 54.30
CA VAL A 395 -19.79 -24.47 55.31
C VAL A 395 -21.08 -25.17 55.76
N PRO A 396 -21.16 -26.52 55.71
CA PRO A 396 -22.34 -27.22 56.24
C PRO A 396 -22.40 -27.04 57.77
N ALA A 397 -23.58 -26.71 58.28
CA ALA A 397 -23.85 -26.61 59.71
C ALA A 397 -23.64 -27.98 60.39
N PRO A 398 -23.20 -28.02 61.66
CA PRO A 398 -23.12 -29.27 62.40
C PRO A 398 -24.54 -29.79 62.68
N ASP A 399 -24.78 -31.06 62.37
CA ASP A 399 -26.05 -31.73 62.63
C ASP A 399 -26.41 -31.68 64.13
N PRO A 400 -27.72 -31.55 64.47
CA PRO A 400 -28.20 -31.38 65.83
C PRO A 400 -28.09 -32.62 66.73
#